data_AF-A0A932ZL01-F1
#
_entry.id   AF-A0A932ZL01-F1
#
_cell.length_a   1.000
_cell.length_b   1.000
_cell.length_c   1.000
_cell.angle_alpha   90.00
_cell.angle_beta   90.00
_cell.angle_gamma   90.00
#
_symmetry.space_group_name_H-M   'P 1'
#
loop_
_entity.id
_entity.type
_entity.pdbx_description
1 polymer ?
#
loop_
_entity_poly.entity_id
_entity_poly.type
_entity_poly.pdbx_seq_one_letter_code
_entity_poly.pdbx_strand_id
1 'polypeptide(L)'
;MKTGPRTTDHGLRTLLVFSFTLLTALPAFAQAPALGVSRPLILLLVLAALALVPFVIMMATSFVKLAVVLALIRNALGTQQVPPNVVVTGLALVLTVYIMAPVGIEVYEVAKTTINQGTNQPLLS
;
A
#
# COMPACT_ATOMS: atom_id res chain seq x y z
N MET A 1 46.61 1.54 -16.07
CA MET A 1 46.65 3.01 -16.28
C MET A 1 45.35 3.41 -16.98
N LYS A 2 44.68 4.50 -16.57
CA LYS A 2 43.47 5.09 -17.22
C LYS A 2 42.25 4.14 -17.34
N THR A 3 41.33 4.05 -16.37
CA THR A 3 40.20 4.98 -16.07
C THR A 3 39.22 5.22 -17.23
N GLY A 4 38.00 4.68 -17.09
CA GLY A 4 36.83 4.96 -17.95
C GLY A 4 35.57 4.44 -17.24
N PRO A 5 34.98 5.21 -16.31
CA PRO A 5 34.00 4.68 -15.35
C PRO A 5 32.54 4.94 -15.74
N ARG A 6 31.63 4.40 -14.92
CA ARG A 6 30.18 4.71 -14.84
C ARG A 6 29.31 3.98 -15.89
N THR A 7 28.44 3.03 -15.49
CA THR A 7 27.75 2.04 -16.39
C THR A 7 26.21 1.80 -16.34
N THR A 8 25.37 2.41 -15.48
CA THR A 8 23.86 2.47 -15.64
C THR A 8 23.03 3.56 -14.87
N ASP A 9 23.50 4.77 -14.50
CA ASP A 9 22.88 5.73 -13.54
C ASP A 9 21.82 6.64 -14.19
N HIS A 10 21.57 6.46 -15.48
CA HIS A 10 20.24 6.76 -15.99
C HIS A 10 19.18 5.94 -15.23
N GLY A 11 19.47 4.75 -14.70
CA GLY A 11 18.62 4.04 -13.75
C GLY A 11 18.33 4.85 -12.48
N LEU A 12 19.35 5.21 -11.68
CA LEU A 12 19.16 5.95 -10.43
C LEU A 12 18.64 7.38 -10.64
N ARG A 13 19.18 8.12 -11.61
CA ARG A 13 18.71 9.48 -11.94
C ARG A 13 17.34 9.48 -12.61
N THR A 14 16.98 8.47 -13.40
CA THR A 14 15.59 8.36 -13.92
C THR A 14 14.65 7.83 -12.85
N LEU A 15 15.07 7.05 -11.85
CA LEU A 15 14.23 6.75 -10.68
C LEU A 15 13.99 8.00 -9.81
N LEU A 16 15.02 8.81 -9.56
CA LEU A 16 14.86 10.08 -8.86
C LEU A 16 14.04 11.09 -9.67
N VAL A 17 14.29 11.24 -10.97
CA VAL A 17 13.49 12.10 -11.86
C VAL A 17 12.08 11.54 -12.01
N PHE A 18 11.85 10.24 -12.13
CA PHE A 18 10.51 9.64 -12.25
C PHE A 18 9.74 9.74 -10.94
N SER A 19 10.38 9.55 -9.77
CA SER A 19 9.74 9.76 -8.48
C SER A 19 9.47 11.24 -8.20
N PHE A 20 10.35 12.14 -8.64
CA PHE A 20 10.13 13.59 -8.56
C PHE A 20 9.04 14.04 -9.53
N THR A 21 9.03 13.53 -10.76
CA THR A 21 7.97 13.72 -11.77
C THR A 21 6.67 13.11 -11.29
N LEU A 22 6.66 11.98 -10.57
CA LEU A 22 5.45 11.42 -9.97
C LEU A 22 4.93 12.35 -8.86
N LEU A 23 5.81 12.86 -8.00
CA LEU A 23 5.48 13.84 -6.96
C LEU A 23 4.96 15.17 -7.55
N THR A 24 5.50 15.62 -8.69
CA THR A 24 5.02 16.82 -9.43
C THR A 24 3.93 16.51 -10.45
N ALA A 25 3.58 15.24 -10.68
CA ALA A 25 2.41 14.82 -11.48
C ALA A 25 1.18 14.54 -10.60
N LEU A 26 1.33 14.27 -9.30
CA LEU A 26 0.23 14.31 -8.34
C LEU A 26 -0.62 15.59 -8.47
N PRO A 27 -0.06 16.82 -8.51
CA PRO A 27 -0.85 18.00 -8.80
C PRO A 27 -1.39 18.00 -10.24
N ALA A 28 -0.72 17.43 -11.24
CA ALA A 28 -1.26 17.33 -12.61
C ALA A 28 -2.52 16.44 -12.70
N PHE A 29 -2.53 15.28 -12.03
CA PHE A 29 -3.73 14.46 -11.87
C PHE A 29 -4.82 15.18 -11.06
N ALA A 30 -4.43 16.06 -10.11
CA ALA A 30 -5.34 16.94 -9.38
C ALA A 30 -5.68 18.27 -10.09
N GLN A 31 -5.12 18.54 -11.27
CA GLN A 31 -5.36 19.76 -12.08
C GLN A 31 -5.98 19.47 -13.45
N ALA A 32 -6.13 18.19 -13.83
CA ALA A 32 -6.61 17.69 -15.13
C ALA A 32 -7.68 18.61 -15.78
N PRO A 33 -7.28 19.55 -16.66
CA PRO A 33 -8.11 20.70 -17.00
C PRO A 33 -8.95 20.44 -18.25
N ALA A 34 -9.85 19.46 -18.17
CA ALA A 34 -10.61 18.96 -19.33
C ALA A 34 -12.12 18.79 -19.11
N LEU A 35 -12.61 18.87 -17.86
CA LEU A 35 -14.03 18.89 -17.52
C LEU A 35 -14.28 19.96 -16.45
N GLY A 36 -15.48 20.54 -16.43
CA GLY A 36 -15.86 21.68 -15.56
C GLY A 36 -16.03 21.32 -14.08
N VAL A 37 -15.02 20.68 -13.48
CA VAL A 37 -15.07 20.10 -12.13
C VAL A 37 -14.33 21.02 -11.15
N SER A 38 -15.04 21.48 -10.12
CA SER A 38 -14.51 22.37 -9.09
C SER A 38 -13.31 21.76 -8.35
N ARG A 39 -12.26 22.55 -8.09
CA ARG A 39 -11.06 22.12 -7.33
C ARG A 39 -11.37 21.36 -6.01
N PRO A 40 -12.38 21.75 -5.19
CA PRO A 40 -12.76 20.98 -4.00
C PRO A 40 -13.30 19.57 -4.29
N LEU A 41 -13.93 19.34 -5.45
CA LEU A 41 -14.44 18.02 -5.83
C LEU A 41 -13.29 17.08 -6.20
N ILE A 42 -12.26 17.59 -6.90
CA ILE A 42 -11.05 16.81 -7.18
C ILE A 42 -10.31 16.46 -5.88
N LEU A 43 -10.17 17.41 -4.95
CA LEU A 43 -9.61 17.14 -3.61
C LEU A 43 -10.41 16.06 -2.86
N LEU A 44 -11.74 16.14 -2.87
CA LEU A 44 -12.62 15.14 -2.28
C LEU A 44 -12.46 13.76 -2.93
N LEU A 45 -12.31 13.70 -4.26
CA LEU A 45 -12.13 12.46 -5.01
C LEU A 45 -10.77 11.82 -4.72
N VAL A 46 -9.70 12.61 -4.60
CA VAL A 46 -8.37 12.15 -4.17
C VAL A 46 -8.41 11.62 -2.73
N LEU A 47 -9.06 12.34 -1.79
CA LEU A 47 -9.22 11.86 -0.40
C LEU A 47 -10.04 10.56 -0.33
N ALA A 48 -11.11 10.44 -1.11
CA ALA A 48 -11.92 9.24 -1.19
C ALA A 48 -11.12 8.04 -1.73
N ALA A 49 -10.33 8.24 -2.80
CA ALA A 49 -9.44 7.20 -3.32
C ALA A 49 -8.37 6.79 -2.30
N LEU A 50 -7.75 7.76 -1.62
CA LEU A 50 -6.70 7.50 -0.62
C LEU A 50 -7.24 6.76 0.61
N ALA A 51 -8.50 6.99 1.00
CA ALA A 51 -9.19 6.25 2.06
C ALA A 51 -9.65 4.85 1.61
N LEU A 52 -9.92 4.65 0.31
CA LEU A 52 -10.32 3.36 -0.24
C LEU A 52 -9.15 2.36 -0.33
N VAL A 53 -7.93 2.82 -0.61
CA VAL A 53 -6.71 1.98 -0.68
C VAL A 53 -6.50 1.10 0.57
N PRO A 54 -6.42 1.62 1.80
CA PRO A 54 -6.25 0.79 2.99
C PRO A 54 -7.47 -0.11 3.26
N PHE A 55 -8.68 0.31 2.90
CA PHE A 55 -9.87 -0.53 3.01
C PHE A 55 -9.81 -1.76 2.08
N VAL A 56 -9.36 -1.59 0.84
CA VAL A 56 -9.15 -2.71 -0.11
C VAL A 56 -8.04 -3.64 0.37
N ILE A 57 -6.95 -3.10 0.96
CA ILE A 57 -5.87 -3.92 1.55
C ILE A 57 -6.40 -4.73 2.76
N MET A 58 -7.24 -4.14 3.62
CA MET A 58 -7.90 -4.86 4.72
C MET A 58 -8.88 -5.94 4.22
N MET A 59 -9.47 -5.77 3.04
CA MET A 59 -10.32 -6.79 2.41
C MET A 59 -9.51 -7.91 1.71
N ALA A 60 -8.34 -7.60 1.17
CA ALA A 60 -7.46 -8.55 0.49
C ALA A 60 -6.58 -9.40 1.44
N THR A 61 -6.51 -9.03 2.72
CA THR A 61 -5.72 -9.73 3.75
C THR A 61 -6.56 -10.71 4.57
N SER A 62 -5.93 -11.45 5.50
CA SER A 62 -6.58 -12.51 6.29
C SER A 62 -7.73 -12.05 7.20
N PHE A 63 -7.87 -10.73 7.43
CA PHE A 63 -8.89 -10.13 8.29
C PHE A 63 -10.31 -10.63 7.98
N VAL A 64 -10.73 -10.60 6.71
CA VAL A 64 -12.07 -11.04 6.29
C VAL A 64 -12.31 -12.50 6.64
N LYS A 65 -11.33 -13.37 6.41
CA LYS A 65 -11.45 -14.81 6.69
C LYS A 65 -11.57 -15.08 8.20
N LEU A 66 -10.80 -14.37 9.02
CA LEU A 66 -10.89 -14.49 10.48
C LEU A 66 -12.21 -13.94 11.04
N ALA A 67 -12.65 -12.76 10.58
CA ALA A 67 -13.92 -12.16 10.99
C ALA A 67 -15.12 -13.05 10.64
N VAL A 68 -15.15 -13.63 9.43
CA VAL A 68 -16.20 -14.56 9.00
C VAL A 68 -16.16 -15.87 9.80
N VAL A 69 -14.99 -16.49 10.00
CA VAL A 69 -14.90 -17.74 10.78
C VAL A 69 -15.34 -17.53 12.23
N LEU A 70 -14.92 -16.45 12.89
CA LEU A 70 -15.35 -16.14 14.25
C LEU A 70 -16.85 -15.79 14.33
N ALA A 71 -17.43 -15.14 13.32
CA ALA A 71 -18.87 -14.89 13.24
C ALA A 71 -19.68 -16.18 12.99
N LEU A 72 -19.16 -17.13 12.21
CA LEU A 72 -19.76 -18.45 12.02
C LEU A 72 -19.73 -19.27 13.32
N ILE A 73 -18.61 -19.23 14.07
CA ILE A 73 -18.51 -19.86 15.40
C ILE A 73 -19.51 -19.20 16.37
N ARG A 74 -19.63 -17.87 16.38
CA ARG A 74 -20.64 -17.15 17.18
C ARG A 74 -22.06 -17.64 16.91
N ASN A 75 -22.44 -17.82 15.65
CA ASN A 75 -23.76 -18.34 15.29
C ASN A 75 -23.93 -19.83 15.65
N ALA A 76 -22.89 -20.65 15.45
CA ALA A 76 -22.92 -22.08 15.73
C ALA A 76 -23.01 -22.41 17.23
N LEU A 77 -22.56 -21.51 18.12
CA LEU A 77 -22.65 -21.70 19.57
C LEU A 77 -24.06 -21.52 20.15
N GLY A 78 -25.04 -21.07 19.35
CA GLY A 78 -26.48 -21.13 19.68
C GLY A 78 -27.00 -20.23 20.81
N THR A 79 -26.13 -19.66 21.66
CA THR A 79 -26.55 -18.71 22.72
C THR A 79 -26.41 -17.26 22.25
N GLN A 80 -27.35 -16.40 22.65
CA GLN A 80 -27.43 -15.04 22.11
C GLN A 80 -26.31 -14.09 22.62
N GLN A 81 -25.46 -14.53 23.54
CA GLN A 81 -24.49 -13.68 24.27
C GLN A 81 -23.01 -14.01 24.06
N VAL A 82 -22.65 -15.08 23.32
CA VAL A 82 -21.26 -15.24 22.82
C VAL A 82 -20.98 -14.24 21.68
N PRO A 83 -19.73 -13.76 21.54
CA PRO A 83 -19.42 -12.45 22.12
C PRO A 83 -19.95 -11.28 21.27
N PRO A 84 -20.10 -10.07 21.84
CA PRO A 84 -20.53 -8.90 21.09
C PRO A 84 -19.69 -8.67 19.83
N ASN A 85 -20.30 -8.19 18.74
CA ASN A 85 -19.61 -7.97 17.46
C ASN A 85 -18.31 -7.15 17.59
N VAL A 86 -18.26 -6.19 18.53
CA VAL A 86 -17.06 -5.40 18.83
C VAL A 86 -15.90 -6.28 19.33
N VAL A 87 -16.19 -7.27 20.17
CA VAL A 87 -15.19 -8.23 20.69
C VAL A 87 -14.72 -9.17 19.58
N VAL A 88 -15.63 -9.67 18.75
CA VAL A 88 -15.30 -10.53 17.59
C VAL A 88 -14.38 -9.80 16.61
N THR A 89 -14.73 -8.56 16.24
CA THR A 89 -13.91 -7.72 15.35
C THR A 89 -12.57 -7.34 15.98
N GLY A 90 -12.54 -7.01 17.29
CA GLY A 90 -11.32 -6.69 18.01
C GLY A 90 -10.33 -7.86 18.05
N LEU A 91 -10.81 -9.07 18.38
CA LEU A 91 -10.03 -10.30 18.34
C LEU A 91 -9.51 -10.59 16.92
N ALA A 92 -10.37 -10.48 15.90
CA ALA A 92 -9.99 -10.67 14.50
C ALA A 92 -8.88 -9.70 14.06
N LEU A 93 -8.91 -8.44 14.52
CA LEU A 93 -7.92 -7.42 14.17
C LEU A 93 -6.55 -7.71 14.83
N VAL A 94 -6.52 -8.05 16.12
CA VAL A 94 -5.28 -8.45 16.82
C VAL A 94 -4.67 -9.71 16.20
N LEU A 95 -5.49 -10.73 15.93
CA LEU A 95 -5.06 -11.96 15.25
C LEU A 95 -4.55 -11.69 13.82
N THR A 96 -5.15 -10.73 13.10
CA THR A 96 -4.68 -10.33 11.77
C THR A 96 -3.28 -9.73 11.83
N VAL A 97 -3.01 -8.81 12.76
CA VAL A 97 -1.68 -8.19 12.91
C VAL A 97 -0.61 -9.25 13.21
N TYR A 98 -0.92 -10.21 14.09
CA TYR A 98 -0.03 -11.34 14.38
C TYR A 98 0.27 -12.21 13.15
N ILE A 99 -0.75 -12.52 12.33
CA ILE A 99 -0.61 -13.37 11.13
C ILE A 99 0.02 -12.62 9.94
N MET A 100 -0.12 -11.30 9.87
CA MET A 100 0.48 -10.45 8.81
C MET A 100 1.93 -10.04 9.09
N ALA A 101 2.44 -10.22 10.31
CA ALA A 101 3.83 -9.91 10.67
C ALA A 101 4.89 -10.45 9.67
N PRO A 102 4.89 -11.72 9.24
CA PRO A 102 5.85 -12.22 8.23
C PRO A 102 5.69 -11.55 6.86
N VAL A 103 4.46 -11.26 6.43
CA VAL A 103 4.19 -10.61 5.12
C VAL A 103 4.75 -9.19 5.10
N GLY A 104 4.64 -8.46 6.22
CA GLY A 104 5.27 -7.14 6.36
C GLY A 104 6.80 -7.19 6.28
N ILE A 105 7.42 -8.25 6.81
CA ILE A 105 8.88 -8.47 6.73
C ILE A 105 9.30 -8.83 5.30
N GLU A 106 8.58 -9.74 4.64
CA GLU A 106 8.84 -10.15 3.25
C GLU A 106 8.79 -8.95 2.29
N VAL A 107 7.73 -8.14 2.38
CA VAL A 107 7.59 -6.89 1.60
C VAL A 107 8.73 -5.90 1.92
N TYR A 108 9.18 -5.83 3.17
CA TYR A 108 10.29 -4.95 3.56
C TYR A 108 11.65 -5.40 3.01
N GLU A 109 11.92 -6.71 2.93
CA GLU A 109 13.13 -7.24 2.28
C GLU A 109 13.09 -7.05 0.75
N VAL A 110 11.94 -7.30 0.11
CA VAL A 110 11.76 -7.05 -1.34
C VAL A 110 11.90 -5.55 -1.67
N ALA A 111 11.36 -4.66 -0.84
CA ALA A 111 11.53 -3.22 -1.01
C ALA A 111 13.00 -2.79 -0.85
N LYS A 112 13.69 -3.24 0.21
CA LYS A 112 15.11 -2.93 0.44
C LYS A 112 16.01 -3.43 -0.69
N THR A 113 15.83 -4.67 -1.14
CA THR A 113 16.61 -5.23 -2.25
C THR A 113 16.39 -4.44 -3.54
N THR A 114 15.14 -4.08 -3.85
CA THR A 114 14.80 -3.24 -5.03
C THR A 114 15.45 -1.86 -4.96
N ILE A 115 15.37 -1.16 -3.82
CA ILE A 115 15.98 0.18 -3.62
C ILE A 115 17.51 0.11 -3.73
N ASN A 116 18.13 -0.91 -3.13
CA ASN A 116 19.57 -1.11 -3.19
C ASN A 116 20.04 -1.50 -4.61
N GLN A 117 19.26 -2.27 -5.36
CA GLN A 117 19.54 -2.59 -6.76
C GLN A 117 19.42 -1.36 -7.67
N GLY A 118 18.40 -0.52 -7.48
CA GLY A 118 18.26 0.76 -8.18
C GLY A 118 19.41 1.75 -7.92
N THR A 119 20.12 1.59 -6.81
CA THR A 119 21.32 2.39 -6.45
C THR A 119 22.61 1.84 -7.10
N ASN A 120 22.69 0.55 -7.42
CA ASN A 120 23.91 -0.10 -7.95
C ASN A 120 24.00 -0.08 -9.50
N GLN A 121 23.45 0.96 -10.12
CA GLN A 121 23.37 1.16 -11.57
C GLN A 121 24.04 2.52 -11.92
N PRO A 122 25.26 2.63 -12.54
CA PRO A 122 26.13 3.85 -12.40
C PRO A 122 26.68 4.78 -13.57
N LEU A 123 26.20 4.89 -14.85
CA LEU A 123 26.64 5.82 -15.97
C LEU A 123 26.47 5.55 -17.52
N LEU A 124 26.16 4.36 -18.08
CA LEU A 124 26.17 4.08 -19.55
C LEU A 124 25.40 2.78 -19.92
N SER A 125 24.16 2.82 -20.40
CA SER A 125 23.87 3.14 -21.82
C SER A 125 22.96 4.34 -21.99
#